data_AF-A0AAW9IAE4-F1
#
_entry.id   AF-A0AAW9IAE4-F1
#
_cell.length_a   1.000
_cell.length_b   1.000
_cell.length_c   1.000
_cell.angle_alpha   90.00
_cell.angle_beta   90.00
_cell.angle_gamma   90.00
#
_symmetry.space_group_name_H-M   'P 1'
#
loop_
_entity.id
_entity.type
_entity.pdbx_description
1 polymer ?
#
loop_
_entity_poly.entity_id
_entity_poly.type
_entity_poly.pdbx_seq_one_letter_code
_entity_poly.pdbx_strand_id
1 'polypeptide(L)'
;DKTSRADTMIILTIDNKNKCLKLTSIARDTLVYIPGKGYDKVNHSFAYGGCDLLLKTINNNFNLDLKDYAIVDFKSFVDVINVLEGVEVNIEDREVEGLNKVIDACYGLEIENKGNNIEYIT
;
A
#
# COMPACT_ATOMS: atom_id res chain seq x y z
N ASP A 1 -7.42 -18.78 -7.26
CA ASP A 1 -7.64 -17.90 -6.09
C ASP A 1 -6.43 -17.89 -5.18
N LYS A 2 -5.54 -16.91 -5.35
CA LYS A 2 -4.44 -16.67 -4.40
C LYS A 2 -4.98 -15.74 -3.31
N THR A 3 -4.84 -16.14 -2.05
CA THR A 3 -5.09 -15.28 -0.89
C THR A 3 -4.21 -14.03 -1.01
N SER A 4 -4.84 -12.86 -1.19
CA SER A 4 -4.13 -11.57 -1.23
C SER A 4 -4.01 -11.01 0.20
N ARG A 5 -3.00 -10.17 0.44
CA ARG A 5 -2.74 -9.52 1.74
C ARG A 5 -2.66 -8.02 1.53
N ALA A 6 -3.10 -7.26 2.53
CA ALA A 6 -2.86 -5.82 2.58
C ALA A 6 -1.46 -5.57 3.17
N ASP A 7 -0.45 -5.41 2.31
CA ASP A 7 0.93 -5.15 2.75
C ASP A 7 1.16 -3.69 3.17
N THR A 8 0.34 -2.77 2.68
CA THR A 8 0.34 -1.34 3.08
C THR A 8 -1.08 -0.92 3.46
N MET A 9 -1.22 -0.24 4.59
CA MET A 9 -2.48 0.28 5.11
C MET A 9 -2.26 1.72 5.57
N ILE A 10 -2.97 2.66 4.96
CA ILE A 10 -2.89 4.09 5.28
C ILE A 10 -4.31 4.61 5.50
N ILE A 11 -4.56 5.25 6.63
CA ILE A 11 -5.79 5.99 6.89
C ILE A 11 -5.60 7.42 6.42
N LEU A 12 -6.45 7.87 5.49
CA LEU A 12 -6.59 9.29 5.13
C LEU A 12 -7.68 9.94 6.00
N THR A 13 -7.30 10.97 6.74
CA THR A 13 -8.24 11.82 7.48
C THR A 13 -8.35 13.19 6.82
N ILE A 14 -9.56 13.57 6.42
CA ILE A 14 -9.88 14.90 5.92
C ILE A 14 -10.38 15.74 7.09
N ASP A 15 -9.50 16.55 7.69
CA ASP A 15 -9.81 17.37 8.86
C ASP A 15 -10.36 18.73 8.44
N ASN A 16 -11.67 18.77 8.18
CA ASN A 16 -12.37 19.98 7.77
C ASN A 16 -12.37 21.10 8.82
N LYS A 17 -12.10 20.77 10.09
CA LYS A 17 -12.04 21.74 11.19
C LYS A 17 -10.70 22.47 11.18
N ASN A 18 -9.60 21.72 11.11
CA ASN A 18 -8.24 22.28 11.11
C ASN A 18 -7.69 22.58 9.71
N LYS A 19 -8.47 22.31 8.65
CA LYS A 19 -8.12 22.53 7.24
C LYS A 19 -6.83 21.81 6.84
N CYS A 20 -6.70 20.55 7.24
CA CYS A 20 -5.54 19.74 6.91
C CYS A 20 -5.92 18.30 6.52
N LEU A 21 -5.01 17.64 5.81
CA LEU A 21 -5.05 16.22 5.52
C LEU A 21 -4.03 15.51 6.40
N LYS A 22 -4.41 14.36 6.96
CA LYS A 22 -3.51 13.52 7.76
C LYS A 22 -3.50 12.11 7.18
N LEU A 23 -2.30 11.58 6.97
CA LEU A 23 -2.07 10.19 6.60
C LEU A 23 -1.53 9.45 7.81
N THR A 24 -2.11 8.32 8.17
CA THR A 24 -1.66 7.49 9.29
C THR A 24 -1.42 6.07 8.80
N SER A 25 -0.16 5.65 8.79
CA SER A 25 0.22 4.29 8.39
C SER A 25 -0.01 3.32 9.54
N ILE A 26 -0.64 2.18 9.24
CA ILE A 26 -0.75 1.05 10.17
C ILE A 26 0.31 0.03 9.77
N ALA A 27 1.18 -0.33 10.71
CA ALA A 27 2.20 -1.33 10.46
C ALA A 27 1.54 -2.70 10.19
N ARG A 28 1.98 -3.37 9.11
CA ARG A 28 1.38 -4.61 8.60
C ARG A 28 1.24 -5.71 9.67
N ASP A 29 2.21 -5.78 10.56
CA ASP A 29 2.36 -6.82 11.57
C ASP A 29 1.84 -6.38 12.96
N THR A 30 1.11 -5.27 13.06
CA THR A 30 0.47 -4.85 14.32
C THR A 30 -0.45 -5.95 14.83
N LEU A 31 -0.23 -6.37 16.09
CA LEU A 31 -1.07 -7.35 16.78
C LEU A 31 -2.41 -6.72 17.14
N VAL A 32 -3.49 -7.29 16.62
CA VAL A 32 -4.86 -6.79 16.79
C VAL A 32 -5.83 -7.95 17.02
N TYR A 33 -6.97 -7.67 17.65
CA TYR A 33 -8.06 -8.62 17.72
C TYR A 33 -8.86 -8.61 16.40
N ILE A 34 -8.85 -9.74 15.68
CA ILE A 34 -9.63 -9.93 14.46
C ILE A 34 -10.95 -10.63 14.81
N PRO A 35 -12.12 -10.01 14.53
CA PRO A 35 -13.43 -10.59 14.83
C PRO A 35 -13.58 -12.00 14.24
N GLY A 36 -13.91 -12.97 15.11
CA GLY A 36 -14.09 -14.37 14.72
C GLY A 36 -12.80 -15.15 14.44
N LYS A 37 -11.61 -14.55 14.65
CA LYS A 37 -10.30 -15.19 14.45
C LYS A 37 -9.37 -15.12 15.66
N GLY A 38 -9.59 -14.16 16.57
CA GLY A 38 -8.72 -13.96 17.74
C GLY A 38 -7.61 -12.96 17.45
N TYR A 39 -6.55 -12.97 18.26
CA TYR A 39 -5.42 -12.05 18.09
C TYR A 39 -4.47 -12.54 17.00
N ASP A 40 -4.14 -11.66 16.04
CA ASP A 40 -3.22 -11.93 14.95
C ASP A 40 -2.70 -10.61 14.34
N LYS A 41 -1.83 -10.70 13.33
CA LYS A 41 -1.36 -9.55 12.55
C LYS A 41 -2.50 -8.92 11.76
N VAL A 42 -2.59 -7.59 11.77
CA VAL A 42 -3.68 -6.85 11.12
C VAL A 42 -3.84 -7.19 9.62
N ASN A 43 -2.75 -7.41 8.88
CA ASN A 43 -2.83 -7.78 7.46
C ASN A 43 -3.50 -9.13 7.18
N HIS A 44 -3.51 -10.04 8.16
CA HIS A 44 -4.18 -11.33 8.02
C HIS A 44 -5.70 -11.16 7.95
N SER A 45 -6.26 -10.10 8.55
CA SER A 45 -7.70 -9.82 8.46
C SER A 45 -8.17 -9.62 7.01
N PHE A 46 -7.34 -9.01 6.16
CA PHE A 46 -7.61 -8.88 4.73
C PHE A 46 -7.55 -10.24 4.02
N ALA A 47 -6.56 -11.08 4.34
CA ALA A 47 -6.47 -12.42 3.77
C ALA A 47 -7.66 -13.32 4.17
N TYR A 48 -8.19 -13.12 5.37
CA TYR A 48 -9.31 -13.91 5.89
C TYR A 48 -10.68 -13.46 5.40
N GLY A 49 -10.88 -12.17 5.14
CA GLY A 49 -12.21 -11.63 4.86
C GLY A 49 -12.24 -10.35 4.03
N GLY A 50 -11.16 -10.06 3.30
CA GLY A 50 -11.04 -8.88 2.44
C GLY A 50 -11.12 -7.56 3.21
N CYS A 51 -11.50 -6.49 2.49
CA CYS A 51 -11.64 -5.16 3.08
C CYS A 51 -12.66 -5.09 4.20
N ASP A 52 -13.78 -5.82 4.10
CA ASP A 52 -14.84 -5.75 5.11
C ASP A 52 -14.34 -6.20 6.48
N LEU A 53 -13.57 -7.29 6.54
CA LEU A 53 -12.99 -7.77 7.79
C LEU A 53 -11.83 -6.88 8.25
N LEU A 54 -11.03 -6.36 7.34
CA LEU A 54 -9.96 -5.40 7.66
C LEU A 54 -10.52 -4.12 8.30
N LEU A 55 -11.55 -3.53 7.70
CA LEU A 55 -12.20 -2.31 8.17
C LEU A 55 -12.80 -2.51 9.57
N LYS A 56 -13.51 -3.64 9.77
CA LYS A 56 -14.04 -4.03 11.09
C LYS A 56 -12.93 -4.21 12.12
N THR A 57 -11.83 -4.86 11.73
CA THR A 57 -10.66 -5.05 12.61
C THR A 57 -10.09 -3.70 13.04
N ILE A 58 -9.84 -2.79 12.10
CA ILE A 58 -9.28 -1.46 12.40
C ILE A 58 -10.25 -0.66 13.29
N ASN A 59 -11.53 -0.57 12.92
CA ASN A 59 -12.53 0.16 13.69
C ASN A 59 -12.64 -0.34 15.14
N ASN A 60 -12.63 -1.67 15.34
CA ASN A 60 -12.74 -2.27 16.68
C ASN A 60 -11.49 -2.04 17.54
N ASN A 61 -10.29 -2.11 16.96
CA ASN A 61 -9.05 -2.02 17.74
C ASN A 61 -8.63 -0.57 18.03
N PHE A 62 -8.96 0.36 17.15
CA PHE A 62 -8.56 1.76 17.27
C PHE A 62 -9.72 2.71 17.60
N ASN A 63 -10.92 2.16 17.82
CA ASN A 63 -12.14 2.92 18.10
C ASN A 63 -12.42 3.99 17.04
N LEU A 64 -12.47 3.56 15.78
CA LEU A 64 -12.69 4.39 14.60
C LEU A 64 -14.04 4.04 13.93
N ASP A 65 -14.50 4.92 13.03
CA ASP A 65 -15.69 4.73 12.19
C ASP A 65 -15.34 4.92 10.71
N LEU A 66 -14.35 4.16 10.22
CA LEU A 66 -13.98 4.14 8.81
C LEU A 66 -15.08 3.45 8.00
N LYS A 67 -15.47 4.06 6.87
CA LYS A 67 -16.56 3.59 5.99
C LYS A 67 -16.10 3.34 4.57
N ASP A 68 -15.29 4.26 4.07
CA ASP A 68 -14.79 4.23 2.70
C ASP A 68 -13.36 3.70 2.64
N TYR A 69 -13.04 3.01 1.56
CA TYR A 69 -11.70 2.52 1.27
C TYR A 69 -11.45 2.52 -0.23
N ALA A 70 -10.18 2.57 -0.60
CA ALA A 70 -9.70 2.28 -1.95
C ALA A 70 -8.67 1.17 -1.87
N ILE A 71 -8.74 0.19 -2.78
CA ILE A 71 -7.72 -0.86 -2.91
C ILE A 71 -6.88 -0.50 -4.12
N VAL A 72 -5.56 -0.49 -3.93
CA VAL A 72 -4.59 -0.25 -4.99
C VAL A 72 -3.69 -1.47 -5.05
N ASP A 73 -3.71 -2.18 -6.18
CA ASP A 73 -2.73 -3.21 -6.50
C ASP A 73 -1.55 -2.61 -7.28
N PHE A 74 -0.51 -3.40 -7.56
CA PHE A 74 0.68 -2.89 -8.23
C PHE A 74 0.39 -2.34 -9.63
N LYS A 75 -0.55 -2.94 -10.38
CA LYS A 75 -0.90 -2.46 -11.71
C LYS A 75 -1.60 -1.10 -11.63
N SER A 76 -2.59 -0.98 -10.76
CA SER A 76 -3.32 0.27 -10.53
C SER A 76 -2.39 1.36 -10.00
N PHE A 77 -1.39 1.01 -9.18
CA PHE A 77 -0.39 1.95 -8.70
C PHE A 77 0.45 2.53 -9.84
N VAL A 78 0.96 1.67 -10.72
CA VAL A 78 1.71 2.07 -11.93
C VAL A 78 0.86 2.98 -12.81
N ASP A 79 -0.39 2.62 -13.06
CA ASP A 79 -1.31 3.44 -13.87
C ASP A 79 -1.51 4.85 -13.26
N VAL A 80 -1.65 4.96 -11.93
CA VAL A 80 -1.75 6.25 -11.23
C VAL A 80 -0.49 7.09 -11.41
N ILE A 81 0.69 6.49 -11.22
CA ILE A 81 1.97 7.22 -11.37
C ILE A 81 2.15 7.70 -12.82
N ASN A 82 1.78 6.89 -13.81
CA ASN A 82 1.86 7.26 -15.21
C ASN A 82 0.90 8.40 -15.58
N VAL A 83 -0.30 8.44 -15.00
CA VAL A 83 -1.23 9.59 -15.16
C VAL A 83 -0.68 10.87 -14.55
N LEU A 84 0.15 10.77 -13.51
CA LEU A 84 0.83 11.91 -12.89
C LEU A 84 2.12 12.32 -13.62
N GLU A 85 2.47 11.65 -14.72
CA GLU A 85 3.72 11.84 -15.47
C GLU A 85 4.98 11.57 -14.60
N GLY A 86 4.85 10.67 -13.63
CA GLY A 86 5.91 10.33 -12.67
C GLY A 86 5.82 11.10 -11.36
N VAL A 87 6.72 10.78 -10.44
CA VAL A 87 6.87 11.46 -9.14
C VAL A 87 8.34 11.63 -8.79
N GLU A 88 8.66 12.73 -8.10
CA GLU A 88 10.00 12.94 -7.55
C GLU A 88 10.14 12.21 -6.21
N VAL A 89 11.20 11.42 -6.07
CA VAL A 89 11.52 10.68 -4.83
C VAL A 89 12.98 10.93 -4.47
N ASN A 90 13.21 11.35 -3.23
CA ASN A 90 14.57 11.50 -2.71
C ASN A 90 15.13 10.11 -2.36
N ILE A 91 16.28 9.78 -2.93
CA ILE A 91 16.99 8.52 -2.72
C ILE A 91 18.31 8.81 -2.01
N GLU A 92 18.64 8.03 -0.99
CA GLU A 92 19.95 8.08 -0.33
C GLU A 92 20.98 7.23 -1.10
N ASP A 93 22.25 7.62 -1.11
CA ASP A 93 23.32 6.90 -1.84
C ASP A 93 23.36 5.39 -1.53
N ARG A 94 23.04 5.01 -0.28
CA ARG A 94 23.03 3.60 0.17
C ARG A 94 21.90 2.76 -0.46
N GLU A 95 20.89 3.40 -1.03
CA GLU A 95 19.71 2.76 -1.62
C GLU A 95 19.90 2.50 -3.12
N VAL A 96 20.78 3.26 -3.78
CA VAL A 96 21.01 3.22 -5.24
C VAL A 96 21.36 1.82 -5.73
N GLU A 97 22.31 1.14 -5.06
CA GLU A 97 22.70 -0.23 -5.43
C GLU A 97 21.53 -1.21 -5.32
N GLY A 98 20.67 -1.03 -4.30
CA GLY A 98 19.49 -1.86 -4.08
C GLY A 98 18.42 -1.64 -5.15
N LEU A 99 18.17 -0.38 -5.50
CA LEU A 99 17.19 -0.02 -6.52
C LEU A 99 17.61 -0.52 -7.91
N ASN A 100 18.87 -0.30 -8.29
CA ASN A 100 19.39 -0.75 -9.59
C ASN A 100 19.30 -2.26 -9.79
N LYS A 101 19.29 -3.07 -8.72
CA LYS A 101 19.07 -4.53 -8.79
C LYS A 101 17.64 -4.93 -9.12
N VAL A 102 16.66 -4.07 -8.84
CA VAL A 102 15.23 -4.39 -8.96
C VAL A 102 14.51 -3.62 -10.08
N ILE A 103 15.14 -2.57 -10.62
CA ILE A 103 14.58 -1.75 -11.70
C ILE A 103 14.10 -2.61 -12.88
N ASP A 104 14.91 -3.57 -13.34
CA ASP A 104 14.54 -4.45 -14.47
C ASP A 104 13.26 -5.25 -14.20
N ALA A 105 13.11 -5.74 -12.96
CA ALA A 105 11.92 -6.48 -12.54
C ALA A 105 10.67 -5.57 -12.45
N CYS A 106 10.85 -4.32 -12.04
CA CYS A 106 9.78 -3.33 -11.95
C CYS A 106 9.27 -2.92 -13.34
N TYR A 107 10.16 -2.68 -14.32
CA TYR A 107 9.75 -2.44 -15.72
C TYR A 107 9.01 -3.63 -16.35
N GLY A 108 9.30 -4.85 -15.88
CA GLY A 108 8.55 -6.05 -16.24
C GLY A 108 7.07 -6.03 -15.83
N LEU A 109 6.64 -5.13 -14.93
CA LEU A 109 5.24 -4.93 -14.56
C LEU A 109 4.48 -4.04 -15.57
N GLU A 110 5.20 -3.24 -16.36
CA GLU A 110 4.62 -2.33 -17.36
C GLU A 110 4.52 -2.97 -18.76
N ILE A 111 5.36 -3.96 -19.07
CA ILE A 111 5.72 -4.24 -20.47
C ILE A 111 5.35 -5.68 -20.90
N GLU A 112 4.30 -5.81 -21.71
CA GLU A 112 4.37 -6.75 -22.83
C GLU A 112 5.44 -6.22 -23.80
N ASN A 113 6.63 -6.87 -23.81
CA ASN A 113 7.79 -6.63 -24.68
C ASN A 113 7.75 -5.40 -25.61
N LYS A 114 8.18 -4.24 -25.13
CA LYS A 114 8.62 -3.12 -25.98
C LYS A 114 9.91 -2.55 -25.38
N GLY A 115 11.01 -2.72 -26.12
CA GLY A 115 12.38 -2.43 -25.70
C GLY A 115 12.65 -0.95 -25.45
N ASN A 116 12.21 -0.45 -24.29
CA ASN A 116 12.55 0.87 -23.80
C ASN A 116 13.95 0.85 -23.16
N ASN A 117 14.65 1.99 -23.25
CA ASN A 117 15.90 2.20 -22.53
C ASN A 117 15.60 2.30 -21.03
N ILE A 118 16.15 1.38 -20.25
CA ILE A 118 16.07 1.40 -18.79
C ILE A 118 17.08 2.43 -18.29
N GLU A 119 16.59 3.48 -17.63
CA GLU A 119 17.43 4.43 -16.90
C GLU A 119 17.67 3.90 -15.48
N TYR A 120 18.95 3.69 -15.15
CA TYR A 120 19.40 3.33 -13.81
C TYR A 120 19.70 4.60 -13.00
N ILE A 121 19.48 4.52 -11.70
CA ILE A 121 19.72 5.63 -10.77
C ILE A 121 21.25 5.71 -10.55
N THR A 122 21.83 6.89 -10.74
CA THR A 122 23.26 7.16 -10.54
C THR A 122 23.56 7.73 -9.17
#